data_AF-A0A9D6JFX3-F1
#
_entry.id   AF-A0A9D6JFX3-F1
#
_cell.length_a   1.000
_cell.length_b   1.000
_cell.length_c   1.000
_cell.angle_alpha   90.00
_cell.angle_beta   90.00
_cell.angle_gamma   90.00
#
_symmetry.space_group_name_H-M   'P 1'
#
loop_
_entity.id
_entity.type
_entity.pdbx_description
1 polymer ?
#
loop_
_entity_poly.entity_id
_entity_poly.type
_entity_poly.pdbx_seq_one_letter_code
_entity_poly.pdbx_strand_id
1 'polypeptide(L)'
;RVKALNPDAHLCFYGLYAPVNTSYLRRLGADTILGGEFESGLVNLVKRLQGDSNATRSALQAEPLISLGRQRFLVPDRSGLVALSQYASLTLPDGRRRTVGYTEASRGCKHLCRHCPVVPVYGGQFRIVQRDVVLEDIRQQVATGAEHIIFGDPDFFNGVGHALALVRALHADFPHVTYDVTVKIEHLLRHAEHLPVLRDTGCLFVTSAVESLDDRVLALLDKGHTRTDFEGVVRLFRSVGLVLCPTFVAFTPWISLEGYQELLATLAELDLVEHVAPIQLAIRLLIPAGSRLLELPEVRDLVEGFDEALLSYRWRHPDPRVDRLQEEVQALVKLEEARGASRREIFGKAWLLAEQVRGEGRQPLPRRPRGPARTPIPIMSEPWYC
;
A
#
# COMPACT_ATOMS: atom_id res chain seq x y z
N ARG A 1 -13.28 -14.90 -21.82
CA ARG A 1 -12.72 -14.37 -23.09
C ARG A 1 -11.52 -15.18 -23.58
N VAL A 2 -10.46 -15.37 -22.78
CA VAL A 2 -9.25 -16.12 -23.21
C VAL A 2 -9.58 -17.52 -23.72
N LYS A 3 -10.30 -18.35 -22.94
CA LYS A 3 -10.74 -19.69 -23.37
C LYS A 3 -11.71 -19.71 -24.55
N ALA A 4 -12.37 -18.59 -24.89
CA ALA A 4 -13.17 -18.50 -26.10
C ALA A 4 -12.29 -18.26 -27.35
N LEU A 5 -11.15 -17.58 -27.19
CA LEU A 5 -10.16 -17.36 -28.26
C LEU A 5 -9.25 -18.58 -28.46
N ASN A 6 -8.91 -19.25 -27.37
CA ASN A 6 -8.12 -20.48 -27.38
C ASN A 6 -8.69 -21.44 -26.33
N PRO A 7 -9.55 -22.40 -26.74
CA PRO A 7 -10.13 -23.41 -25.83
C PRO A 7 -9.07 -24.24 -25.10
N ASP A 8 -7.88 -24.34 -25.67
CA ASP A 8 -6.76 -25.13 -25.18
C ASP A 8 -5.82 -24.36 -24.25
N ALA A 9 -6.07 -23.06 -24.05
CA ALA A 9 -5.23 -22.23 -23.19
C ALA A 9 -5.30 -22.68 -21.72
N HIS A 10 -4.12 -22.89 -21.12
CA HIS A 10 -3.97 -23.09 -19.68
C HIS A 10 -3.98 -21.74 -18.95
N LEU A 11 -4.93 -21.54 -18.05
CA LEU A 11 -5.08 -20.30 -17.29
C LEU A 11 -4.39 -20.41 -15.93
N CYS A 12 -3.29 -19.69 -15.75
CA CYS A 12 -2.61 -19.55 -14.47
C CYS A 12 -2.91 -18.18 -13.85
N PHE A 13 -3.40 -18.17 -12.61
CA PHE A 13 -3.55 -16.97 -11.79
C PHE A 13 -2.52 -17.00 -10.66
N TYR A 14 -1.88 -15.88 -10.36
CA TYR A 14 -0.91 -15.82 -9.28
C TYR A 14 -0.92 -14.45 -8.57
N GLY A 15 -0.36 -14.40 -7.36
CA GLY A 15 -0.26 -13.20 -6.53
C GLY A 15 -1.05 -13.31 -5.23
N LEU A 16 -1.17 -12.21 -4.47
CA LEU A 16 -1.77 -12.22 -3.12
C LEU A 16 -3.25 -12.62 -3.13
N TYR A 17 -4.01 -12.10 -4.10
CA TYR A 17 -5.46 -12.34 -4.19
C TYR A 17 -5.84 -13.66 -4.86
N ALA A 18 -4.92 -14.31 -5.57
CA ALA A 18 -5.19 -15.55 -6.28
C ALA A 18 -5.60 -16.71 -5.34
N PRO A 19 -4.82 -17.08 -4.30
CA PRO A 19 -5.16 -18.22 -3.45
C PRO A 19 -6.43 -17.99 -2.62
N VAL A 20 -6.67 -16.76 -2.15
CA VAL A 20 -7.86 -16.44 -1.33
C VAL A 20 -9.15 -16.42 -2.14
N ASN A 21 -9.07 -16.31 -3.48
CA ASN A 21 -10.23 -16.34 -4.38
C ASN A 21 -10.33 -17.64 -5.19
N THR A 22 -9.74 -18.74 -4.70
CA THR A 22 -9.65 -20.02 -5.43
C THR A 22 -11.00 -20.48 -5.99
N SER A 23 -12.05 -20.55 -5.17
CA SER A 23 -13.36 -21.05 -5.61
C SER A 23 -13.95 -20.24 -6.78
N TYR A 24 -13.79 -18.91 -6.73
CA TYR A 24 -14.24 -18.01 -7.80
C TYR A 24 -13.42 -18.21 -9.08
N LEU A 25 -12.08 -18.18 -8.95
CA LEU A 25 -11.17 -18.33 -10.10
C LEU A 25 -11.32 -19.69 -10.79
N ARG A 26 -11.56 -20.77 -10.04
CA ARG A 26 -11.83 -22.10 -10.61
C ARG A 26 -13.11 -22.11 -11.44
N ARG A 27 -14.19 -21.43 -11.00
CA ARG A 27 -15.41 -21.27 -11.80
C ARG A 27 -15.19 -20.46 -13.08
N LEU A 28 -14.25 -19.51 -13.06
CA LEU A 28 -13.82 -18.78 -14.27
C LEU A 28 -12.90 -19.60 -15.19
N GLY A 29 -12.55 -20.83 -14.79
CA GLY A 29 -11.73 -21.75 -15.57
C GLY A 29 -10.24 -21.67 -15.29
N ALA A 30 -9.81 -21.17 -14.12
CA ALA A 30 -8.42 -21.23 -13.69
C ALA A 30 -7.93 -22.68 -13.57
N ASP A 31 -6.83 -23.00 -14.25
CA ASP A 31 -6.21 -24.32 -14.26
C ASP A 31 -5.07 -24.41 -13.23
N THR A 32 -4.38 -23.30 -12.94
CA THR A 32 -3.37 -23.20 -11.87
C THR A 32 -3.50 -21.90 -11.10
N ILE A 33 -3.34 -21.98 -9.78
CA ILE A 33 -3.44 -20.85 -8.84
C ILE A 33 -2.24 -20.89 -7.91
N LEU A 34 -1.43 -19.83 -7.89
CA LEU A 34 -0.20 -19.75 -7.10
C LEU A 34 -0.17 -18.49 -6.23
N GLY A 35 0.32 -18.60 -5.01
CA GLY A 35 0.41 -17.50 -4.05
C GLY A 35 1.72 -17.55 -3.26
N GLY A 36 2.09 -16.40 -2.69
CA GLY A 36 3.35 -16.23 -1.98
C GLY A 36 4.52 -16.11 -2.97
N GLU A 37 5.50 -16.98 -2.82
CA GLU A 37 6.67 -17.13 -3.67
C GLU A 37 6.34 -18.05 -4.87
N PHE A 38 5.81 -17.45 -5.93
CA PHE A 38 5.20 -18.17 -7.06
C PHE A 38 6.17 -18.55 -8.18
N GLU A 39 7.40 -18.04 -8.21
CA GLU A 39 8.36 -18.22 -9.31
C GLU A 39 8.66 -19.71 -9.58
N SER A 40 9.03 -20.46 -8.54
CA SER A 40 9.28 -21.91 -8.69
C SER A 40 8.02 -22.66 -9.14
N GLY A 41 6.84 -22.22 -8.69
CA GLY A 41 5.56 -22.79 -9.12
C GLY A 41 5.30 -22.55 -10.61
N LEU A 42 5.57 -21.35 -11.10
CA LEU A 42 5.46 -21.01 -12.53
C LEU A 42 6.44 -21.82 -13.38
N VAL A 43 7.69 -21.98 -12.94
CA VAL A 43 8.68 -22.79 -13.65
C VAL A 43 8.24 -24.26 -13.71
N ASN A 44 7.73 -24.81 -12.61
CA ASN A 44 7.23 -26.18 -12.56
C ASN A 44 6.03 -26.37 -13.49
N LEU A 45 5.10 -25.41 -13.50
CA LEU A 45 3.97 -25.41 -14.41
C LEU A 45 4.43 -25.44 -15.87
N VAL A 46 5.36 -24.56 -16.28
CA VAL A 46 5.87 -24.52 -17.66
C VAL A 46 6.52 -25.85 -18.05
N LYS A 47 7.36 -26.42 -17.18
CA LYS A 47 8.00 -27.73 -17.43
C LYS A 47 6.97 -28.84 -17.60
N ARG A 48 5.92 -28.85 -16.79
CA ARG A 48 4.82 -29.81 -16.88
C ARG A 48 4.07 -29.68 -18.20
N LEU A 49 3.73 -28.45 -18.60
CA LEU A 49 3.05 -28.20 -19.88
C LEU A 49 3.92 -28.54 -21.11
N GLN A 50 5.25 -28.48 -21.00
CA GLN A 50 6.17 -28.87 -22.05
C GLN A 50 6.42 -30.39 -22.11
N GLY A 51 6.43 -31.07 -20.96
CA GLY A 51 6.69 -32.51 -20.85
C GLY A 51 5.49 -33.39 -21.20
N ASP A 52 4.26 -32.90 -21.01
CA ASP A 52 3.04 -33.66 -21.27
C ASP A 52 2.51 -33.45 -22.69
N SER A 53 3.10 -34.15 -23.68
CA SER A 53 2.51 -34.24 -25.02
C SER A 53 1.23 -35.11 -25.08
N ASN A 54 0.95 -35.91 -24.03
CA ASN A 54 -0.13 -36.90 -24.01
C ASN A 54 -0.88 -37.05 -22.68
N ALA A 55 -0.56 -36.29 -21.62
CA ALA A 55 -1.38 -36.32 -20.42
C ALA A 55 -2.65 -35.50 -20.64
N THR A 56 -3.79 -36.14 -20.39
CA THR A 56 -5.07 -35.49 -20.19
C THR A 56 -4.87 -34.22 -19.36
N ARG A 57 -5.27 -33.05 -19.89
CA ARG A 57 -5.27 -31.71 -19.26
C ARG A 57 -6.09 -31.62 -17.95
N SER A 58 -6.43 -32.76 -17.36
CA SER A 58 -7.18 -33.00 -16.13
C SER A 58 -6.27 -33.19 -14.91
N ALA A 59 -4.94 -33.21 -15.08
CA ALA A 59 -4.04 -33.31 -13.93
C ALA A 59 -4.24 -32.08 -13.02
N LEU A 60 -4.83 -32.34 -11.84
CA LEU A 60 -4.90 -31.42 -10.72
C LEU A 60 -3.53 -30.76 -10.54
N GLN A 61 -3.53 -29.44 -10.34
CA GLN A 61 -2.33 -28.68 -9.99
C GLN A 61 -1.53 -29.43 -8.91
N ALA A 62 -0.27 -29.78 -9.22
CA ALA A 62 0.62 -30.48 -8.30
C ALA A 62 1.37 -29.49 -7.38
N GLU A 63 1.52 -28.25 -7.83
CA GLU A 63 2.15 -27.17 -7.08
C GLU A 63 1.25 -26.72 -5.92
N PRO A 64 1.80 -26.35 -4.75
CA PRO A 64 0.98 -25.83 -3.66
C PRO A 64 0.30 -24.50 -4.05
N LEU A 65 -0.92 -24.27 -3.54
CA LEU A 65 -1.64 -23.00 -3.75
C LEU A 65 -0.86 -21.81 -3.19
N ILE A 66 -0.20 -21.99 -2.05
CA ILE A 66 0.67 -20.99 -1.42
C ILE A 66 2.02 -21.65 -1.16
N SER A 67 3.08 -21.07 -1.68
CA SER A 67 4.46 -21.45 -1.38
C SER A 67 5.15 -20.29 -0.69
N LEU A 68 5.83 -20.57 0.41
CA LEU A 68 6.74 -19.62 1.06
C LEU A 68 8.19 -20.13 1.02
N GLY A 69 8.49 -21.03 0.08
CA GLY A 69 9.84 -21.55 -0.12
C GLY A 69 10.80 -20.42 -0.51
N ARG A 70 12.03 -20.44 0.02
CA ARG A 70 13.06 -19.45 -0.34
C ARG A 70 13.35 -19.54 -1.84
N GLN A 71 13.27 -18.41 -2.54
CA GLN A 71 13.62 -18.32 -3.94
C GLN A 71 15.10 -17.95 -4.12
N ARG A 72 15.69 -18.44 -5.21
CA ARG A 72 16.91 -17.85 -5.77
C ARG A 72 16.46 -16.89 -6.87
N PHE A 73 16.30 -15.62 -6.53
CA PHE A 73 15.82 -14.63 -7.50
C PHE A 73 16.84 -14.45 -8.61
N LEU A 74 16.32 -14.17 -9.80
CA LEU A 74 17.10 -13.73 -10.94
C LEU A 74 16.93 -12.21 -11.05
N VAL A 75 17.91 -11.55 -11.64
CA VAL A 75 17.76 -10.15 -12.04
C VAL A 75 16.60 -10.07 -13.04
N PRO A 76 15.60 -9.20 -12.81
CA PRO A 76 14.50 -9.03 -13.75
C PRO A 76 15.00 -8.68 -15.15
N ASP A 77 14.43 -9.32 -16.16
CA ASP A 77 14.64 -8.92 -17.55
C ASP A 77 13.70 -7.74 -17.85
N ARG A 78 14.29 -6.55 -18.05
CA ARG A 78 13.56 -5.33 -18.39
C ARG A 78 13.50 -5.05 -19.90
N SER A 79 14.03 -5.95 -20.73
CA SER A 79 13.98 -5.78 -22.18
C SER A 79 12.53 -5.85 -22.69
N GLY A 80 12.20 -4.97 -23.65
CA GLY A 80 10.87 -4.92 -24.25
C GLY A 80 9.77 -4.31 -23.36
N LEU A 81 10.07 -3.89 -22.13
CA LEU A 81 9.14 -3.13 -21.31
C LEU A 81 8.94 -1.71 -21.87
N VAL A 82 7.79 -1.10 -21.56
CA VAL A 82 7.52 0.28 -21.91
C VAL A 82 8.49 1.21 -21.16
N ALA A 83 8.86 2.35 -21.76
CA ALA A 83 9.77 3.30 -21.15
C ALA A 83 9.25 3.81 -19.79
N LEU A 84 10.17 4.02 -18.83
CA LEU A 84 9.85 4.46 -17.46
C LEU A 84 9.02 5.76 -17.42
N SER A 85 9.19 6.64 -18.41
CA SER A 85 8.43 7.90 -18.54
C SER A 85 6.93 7.73 -18.79
N GLN A 86 6.44 6.51 -19.06
CA GLN A 86 5.03 6.19 -19.24
C GLN A 86 4.36 5.67 -17.96
N TYR A 87 5.12 5.46 -16.88
CA TYR A 87 4.62 5.08 -15.57
C TYR A 87 4.48 6.31 -14.66
N ALA A 88 4.14 6.08 -13.39
CA ALA A 88 4.09 7.12 -12.37
C ALA A 88 5.38 7.94 -12.32
N SER A 89 5.24 9.22 -12.01
CA SER A 89 6.35 10.18 -11.89
C SER A 89 6.33 10.85 -10.52
N LEU A 90 7.49 11.31 -10.07
CA LEU A 90 7.61 12.06 -8.84
C LEU A 90 7.71 13.55 -9.16
N THR A 91 6.85 14.36 -8.56
CA THR A 91 6.93 15.83 -8.63
C THR A 91 7.63 16.36 -7.38
N LEU A 92 8.72 17.10 -7.58
CA LEU A 92 9.47 17.75 -6.53
C LEU A 92 8.80 19.07 -6.09
N PRO A 93 9.20 19.60 -4.92
CA PRO A 93 8.67 20.88 -4.38
C PRO A 93 8.81 22.08 -5.32
N ASP A 94 9.80 22.06 -6.21
CA ASP A 94 10.06 23.11 -7.21
C ASP A 94 9.36 22.86 -8.56
N GLY A 95 8.48 21.85 -8.62
CA GLY A 95 7.72 21.49 -9.81
C GLY A 95 8.46 20.61 -10.81
N ARG A 96 9.76 20.32 -10.59
CA ARG A 96 10.48 19.37 -11.45
C ARG A 96 9.89 17.97 -11.31
N ARG A 97 9.79 17.25 -12.43
CA ARG A 97 9.40 15.83 -12.44
C ARG A 97 10.63 14.95 -12.54
N ARG A 98 10.60 13.82 -11.84
CA ARG A 98 11.59 12.74 -11.90
C ARG A 98 10.96 11.49 -12.46
N THR A 99 11.73 10.79 -13.30
CA THR A 99 11.38 9.45 -13.77
C THR A 99 11.58 8.44 -12.64
N VAL A 100 10.60 7.57 -12.45
CA VAL A 100 10.54 6.66 -11.31
C VAL A 100 10.76 5.22 -11.77
N GLY A 101 11.64 4.50 -11.08
CA GLY A 101 11.76 3.05 -11.11
C GLY A 101 11.11 2.40 -9.89
N TYR A 102 10.98 1.08 -9.93
CA TYR A 102 10.37 0.26 -8.88
C TYR A 102 11.21 -0.99 -8.64
N THR A 103 11.34 -1.38 -7.38
CA THR A 103 11.90 -2.67 -6.98
C THR A 103 11.34 -3.11 -5.62
N GLU A 104 11.63 -4.35 -5.23
CA GLU A 104 11.26 -4.94 -3.94
C GLU A 104 12.51 -5.46 -3.25
N ALA A 105 12.79 -5.02 -2.02
CA ALA A 105 13.87 -5.58 -1.21
C ALA A 105 13.42 -6.84 -0.45
N SER A 106 12.11 -6.97 -0.25
CA SER A 106 11.49 -8.09 0.43
C SER A 106 10.02 -8.25 0.06
N ARG A 107 9.52 -9.47 0.26
CA ARG A 107 8.11 -9.84 0.08
C ARG A 107 7.54 -10.42 1.36
N GLY A 108 6.24 -10.25 1.55
CA GLY A 108 5.58 -10.62 2.79
C GLY A 108 5.80 -9.60 3.90
N CYS A 109 5.32 -9.90 5.10
CA CYS A 109 5.43 -9.01 6.24
C CYS A 109 5.43 -9.79 7.56
N LYS A 110 6.20 -9.33 8.55
CA LYS A 110 6.23 -9.90 9.90
C LYS A 110 4.94 -9.64 10.70
N HIS A 111 4.18 -8.63 10.29
CA HIS A 111 2.98 -8.21 10.99
C HIS A 111 1.76 -9.01 10.55
N LEU A 112 0.75 -8.99 11.41
CA LEU A 112 -0.47 -9.78 11.27
C LEU A 112 -1.74 -8.91 11.19
N CYS A 113 -1.58 -7.65 10.73
CA CYS A 113 -2.66 -6.66 10.62
C CYS A 113 -3.89 -7.28 9.92
N ARG A 114 -5.06 -7.20 10.56
CA ARG A 114 -6.21 -8.03 10.19
C ARG A 114 -6.80 -7.70 8.82
N HIS A 115 -6.67 -6.45 8.37
CA HIS A 115 -7.16 -5.98 7.08
C HIS A 115 -6.20 -6.25 5.92
N CYS A 116 -4.94 -6.58 6.20
CA CYS A 116 -3.88 -6.58 5.19
C CYS A 116 -3.95 -7.83 4.29
N PRO A 117 -3.97 -7.68 2.95
CA PRO A 117 -4.04 -8.81 2.02
C PRO A 117 -2.76 -9.66 1.98
N VAL A 118 -1.67 -9.20 2.59
CA VAL A 118 -0.41 -9.96 2.71
C VAL A 118 -0.56 -11.10 3.73
N VAL A 119 -1.33 -10.89 4.79
CA VAL A 119 -1.40 -11.81 5.94
C VAL A 119 -2.00 -13.18 5.59
N PRO A 120 -3.09 -13.30 4.80
CA PRO A 120 -3.65 -14.59 4.41
C PRO A 120 -2.67 -15.47 3.61
N VAL A 121 -1.66 -14.85 2.98
CA VAL A 121 -0.69 -15.55 2.14
C VAL A 121 0.62 -15.82 2.88
N TYR A 122 1.15 -14.82 3.59
CA TYR A 122 2.47 -14.90 4.21
C TYR A 122 2.43 -15.23 5.71
N GLY A 123 1.30 -15.01 6.40
CA GLY A 123 1.10 -15.44 7.78
C GLY A 123 2.17 -14.94 8.77
N GLY A 124 2.65 -13.70 8.63
CA GLY A 124 3.71 -13.15 9.48
C GLY A 124 5.13 -13.55 9.05
N GLN A 125 5.28 -14.19 7.89
CA GLN A 125 6.58 -14.47 7.29
C GLN A 125 6.94 -13.43 6.24
N PHE A 126 8.24 -13.26 6.00
CA PHE A 126 8.75 -12.43 4.92
C PHE A 126 9.97 -13.09 4.28
N ARG A 127 10.30 -12.70 3.05
CA ARG A 127 11.41 -13.22 2.26
C ARG A 127 12.22 -12.05 1.71
N ILE A 128 13.53 -12.12 1.91
CA ILE A 128 14.47 -11.14 1.36
C ILE A 128 14.75 -11.46 -0.11
N VAL A 129 14.72 -10.45 -0.95
CA VAL A 129 15.29 -10.50 -2.31
C VAL A 129 16.80 -10.28 -2.19
N GLN A 130 17.62 -11.08 -2.87
CA GLN A 130 19.07 -10.96 -2.70
C GLN A 130 19.57 -9.55 -3.09
N ARG A 131 20.47 -8.98 -2.29
CA ARG A 131 20.91 -7.58 -2.42
C ARG A 131 21.51 -7.28 -3.80
N ASP A 132 22.31 -8.20 -4.32
CA ASP A 132 22.92 -8.12 -5.66
C ASP A 132 21.85 -8.11 -6.77
N VAL A 133 20.78 -8.90 -6.62
CA VAL A 133 19.64 -8.88 -7.55
C VAL A 133 18.95 -7.52 -7.52
N VAL A 134 18.67 -6.97 -6.34
CA VAL A 134 17.99 -5.67 -6.20
C VAL A 134 18.85 -4.53 -6.74
N LEU A 135 20.15 -4.50 -6.42
CA LEU A 135 21.05 -3.45 -6.90
C LEU A 135 21.25 -3.50 -8.42
N GLU A 136 21.31 -4.70 -9.01
CA GLU A 136 21.42 -4.83 -10.46
C GLU A 136 20.12 -4.43 -11.17
N ASP A 137 18.96 -4.78 -10.60
CA ASP A 137 17.67 -4.30 -11.08
C ASP A 137 17.57 -2.76 -11.05
N ILE A 138 18.07 -2.13 -10.00
CA ILE A 138 18.15 -0.67 -9.92
C ILE A 138 19.12 -0.13 -10.99
N ARG A 139 20.30 -0.74 -11.16
CA ARG A 139 21.28 -0.33 -12.18
C ARG A 139 20.68 -0.31 -13.59
N GLN A 140 19.89 -1.33 -13.95
CA GLN A 140 19.19 -1.36 -15.25
C GLN A 140 18.20 -0.20 -15.41
N GLN A 141 17.46 0.15 -14.35
CA GLN A 141 16.49 1.25 -14.38
C GLN A 141 17.18 2.62 -14.44
N VAL A 142 18.26 2.82 -13.67
CA VAL A 142 19.04 4.06 -13.72
C VAL A 142 19.68 4.24 -15.10
N ALA A 143 20.20 3.17 -15.70
CA ALA A 143 20.73 3.21 -17.07
C ALA A 143 19.68 3.60 -18.13
N THR A 144 18.39 3.43 -17.83
CA THR A 144 17.27 3.84 -18.70
C THR A 144 16.58 5.13 -18.23
N GLY A 145 17.17 5.86 -17.28
CA GLY A 145 16.76 7.21 -16.90
C GLY A 145 16.00 7.32 -15.57
N ALA A 146 15.95 6.27 -14.73
CA ALA A 146 15.37 6.40 -13.40
C ALA A 146 16.18 7.38 -12.52
N GLU A 147 15.51 8.37 -11.94
CA GLU A 147 16.07 9.35 -10.99
C GLU A 147 15.55 9.14 -9.56
N HIS A 148 14.53 8.29 -9.42
CA HIS A 148 13.91 7.93 -8.16
C HIS A 148 13.51 6.45 -8.16
N ILE A 149 13.69 5.75 -7.04
CA ILE A 149 13.30 4.33 -6.88
C ILE A 149 12.26 4.19 -5.77
N ILE A 150 11.15 3.52 -6.05
CA ILE A 150 10.19 3.09 -5.04
C ILE A 150 10.59 1.70 -4.56
N PHE A 151 10.72 1.52 -3.24
CA PHE A 151 10.78 0.19 -2.62
C PHE A 151 9.37 -0.26 -2.25
N GLY A 152 8.83 -1.20 -3.04
CA GLY A 152 7.46 -1.71 -2.93
C GLY A 152 7.20 -2.67 -1.77
N ASP A 153 8.16 -2.83 -0.86
CA ASP A 153 8.05 -3.66 0.33
C ASP A 153 6.81 -3.28 1.16
N PRO A 154 5.99 -4.25 1.61
CA PRO A 154 4.87 -3.98 2.52
C PRO A 154 5.30 -3.34 3.85
N ASP A 155 6.55 -3.60 4.24
CA ASP A 155 7.26 -2.90 5.31
C ASP A 155 8.77 -3.09 5.10
N PHE A 156 9.44 -2.03 4.67
CA PHE A 156 10.86 -2.02 4.32
C PHE A 156 11.76 -2.36 5.53
N PHE A 157 11.30 -2.12 6.76
CA PHE A 157 12.07 -2.45 7.97
C PHE A 157 11.82 -3.87 8.48
N ASN A 158 11.01 -4.70 7.78
CA ASN A 158 10.95 -6.14 8.05
C ASN A 158 12.34 -6.78 8.16
N GLY A 159 13.26 -6.36 7.28
CA GLY A 159 14.65 -6.77 7.27
C GLY A 159 15.61 -5.61 7.45
N VAL A 160 15.52 -4.83 8.54
CA VAL A 160 16.26 -3.57 8.73
C VAL A 160 17.77 -3.65 8.39
N GLY A 161 18.47 -4.72 8.80
CA GLY A 161 19.90 -4.88 8.45
C GLY A 161 20.16 -5.01 6.94
N HIS A 162 19.28 -5.73 6.22
CA HIS A 162 19.33 -5.84 4.77
C HIS A 162 18.97 -4.50 4.10
N ALA A 163 17.88 -3.87 4.54
CA ALA A 163 17.39 -2.58 4.05
C ALA A 163 18.46 -1.47 4.16
N LEU A 164 19.12 -1.33 5.32
CA LEU A 164 20.17 -0.34 5.50
C LEU A 164 21.42 -0.63 4.67
N ALA A 165 21.78 -1.90 4.48
CA ALA A 165 22.89 -2.26 3.61
C ALA A 165 22.59 -1.94 2.15
N LEU A 166 21.32 -2.06 1.74
CA LEU A 166 20.87 -1.78 0.38
C LEU A 166 20.89 -0.29 0.07
N VAL A 167 20.27 0.56 0.91
CA VAL A 167 20.22 2.02 0.64
C VAL A 167 21.59 2.69 0.71
N ARG A 168 22.50 2.19 1.55
CA ARG A 168 23.90 2.65 1.56
C ARG A 168 24.64 2.31 0.27
N ALA A 169 24.43 1.09 -0.25
CA ALA A 169 25.04 0.69 -1.52
C ALA A 169 24.44 1.47 -2.70
N LEU A 170 23.11 1.66 -2.71
CA LEU A 170 22.43 2.50 -3.70
C LEU A 170 23.01 3.93 -3.70
N HIS A 171 23.12 4.55 -2.53
CA HIS A 171 23.66 5.91 -2.41
C HIS A 171 25.13 6.00 -2.83
N ALA A 172 25.95 4.99 -2.51
CA ALA A 172 27.34 4.95 -2.91
C ALA A 172 27.51 4.83 -4.43
N ASP A 173 26.70 3.98 -5.09
CA ASP A 173 26.75 3.79 -6.54
C ASP A 173 26.10 4.96 -7.30
N PHE A 174 25.02 5.55 -6.75
CA PHE A 174 24.18 6.54 -7.41
C PHE A 174 23.75 7.66 -6.44
N PRO A 175 24.66 8.56 -6.02
CA PRO A 175 24.38 9.56 -4.97
C PRO A 175 23.31 10.60 -5.34
N HIS A 176 22.95 10.71 -6.62
CA HIS A 176 21.91 11.62 -7.13
C HIS A 176 20.53 10.94 -7.23
N VAL A 177 20.48 9.60 -7.20
CA VAL A 177 19.24 8.84 -7.25
C VAL A 177 18.60 8.85 -5.87
N THR A 178 17.34 9.24 -5.83
CA THR A 178 16.54 9.26 -4.60
C THR A 178 15.67 8.03 -4.47
N TYR A 179 15.05 7.83 -3.31
CA TYR A 179 14.09 6.75 -3.14
C TYR A 179 13.02 7.09 -2.10
N ASP A 180 11.97 6.28 -2.07
CA ASP A 180 10.99 6.25 -0.99
C ASP A 180 10.76 4.81 -0.50
N VAL A 181 10.21 4.70 0.71
CA VAL A 181 9.97 3.41 1.38
C VAL A 181 8.65 3.44 2.13
N THR A 182 8.04 2.27 2.30
CA THR A 182 6.90 2.08 3.20
C THR A 182 7.38 1.41 4.49
N VAL A 183 7.06 1.99 5.65
CA VAL A 183 7.46 1.44 6.97
C VAL A 183 6.32 1.60 7.97
N LYS A 184 6.06 0.59 8.78
CA LYS A 184 5.04 0.64 9.83
C LYS A 184 5.46 1.56 10.99
N ILE A 185 4.51 2.27 11.61
CA ILE A 185 4.72 3.13 12.80
C ILE A 185 5.54 2.42 13.89
N GLU A 186 5.21 1.18 14.24
CA GLU A 186 5.96 0.41 15.25
C GLU A 186 7.44 0.22 14.88
N HIS A 187 7.74 -0.07 13.62
CA HIS A 187 9.12 -0.22 13.17
C HIS A 187 9.85 1.11 13.12
N LEU A 188 9.17 2.22 12.78
CA LEU A 188 9.75 3.55 12.84
C LEU A 188 10.16 3.94 14.27
N LEU A 189 9.34 3.59 15.28
CA LEU A 189 9.68 3.81 16.68
C LEU A 189 10.80 2.88 17.16
N ARG A 190 10.71 1.58 16.84
CA ARG A 190 11.70 0.59 17.26
C ARG A 190 13.09 0.83 16.68
N HIS A 191 13.16 1.40 15.48
CA HIS A 191 14.39 1.62 14.72
C HIS A 191 14.64 3.11 14.45
N ALA A 192 14.24 3.97 15.39
CA ALA A 192 14.35 5.43 15.28
C ALA A 192 15.80 5.89 15.02
N GLU A 193 16.79 5.17 15.54
CA GLU A 193 18.22 5.40 15.36
C GLU A 193 18.68 5.26 13.90
N HIS A 194 17.88 4.62 13.04
CA HIS A 194 18.21 4.41 11.64
C HIS A 194 17.58 5.43 10.69
N LEU A 195 16.68 6.29 11.18
CA LEU A 195 16.06 7.34 10.36
C LEU A 195 17.08 8.34 9.76
N PRO A 196 18.13 8.78 10.49
CA PRO A 196 19.17 9.62 9.88
C PRO A 196 19.84 8.96 8.68
N VAL A 197 20.01 7.62 8.70
CA VAL A 197 20.59 6.91 7.56
C VAL A 197 19.69 7.06 6.34
N LEU A 198 18.37 6.89 6.47
CA LEU A 198 17.45 7.08 5.35
C LEU A 198 17.56 8.48 4.75
N ARG A 199 17.59 9.52 5.60
CA ARG A 199 17.78 10.91 5.17
C ARG A 199 19.08 11.09 4.40
N ASP A 200 20.18 10.62 4.99
CA ASP A 200 21.52 10.85 4.48
C ASP A 200 21.79 10.06 3.19
N THR A 201 21.09 8.96 2.95
CA THR A 201 21.20 8.17 1.71
C THR A 201 20.23 8.58 0.61
N GLY A 202 19.43 9.65 0.78
CA GLY A 202 18.57 10.18 -0.28
C GLY A 202 17.12 9.73 -0.25
N CYS A 203 16.62 9.25 0.89
CA CYS A 203 15.18 9.00 1.08
C CYS A 203 14.42 10.33 1.09
N LEU A 204 13.46 10.48 0.18
CA LEU A 204 12.67 11.72 0.07
C LEU A 204 11.49 11.77 1.03
N PHE A 205 10.83 10.63 1.24
CA PHE A 205 9.74 10.49 2.20
C PHE A 205 9.56 9.03 2.58
N VAL A 206 8.90 8.82 3.72
CA VAL A 206 8.47 7.50 4.19
C VAL A 206 6.96 7.47 4.25
N THR A 207 6.36 6.51 3.55
CA THR A 207 4.93 6.21 3.65
C THR A 207 4.69 5.33 4.87
N SER A 208 3.71 5.67 5.71
CA SER A 208 3.40 4.87 6.89
C SER A 208 1.91 4.67 7.09
N ALA A 209 1.52 3.40 7.16
CA ALA A 209 0.14 2.98 7.32
C ALA A 209 -0.36 3.14 8.77
N VAL A 210 -0.94 4.30 9.06
CA VAL A 210 -1.57 4.66 10.34
C VAL A 210 -2.97 4.02 10.44
N GLU A 211 -3.73 4.03 9.34
CA GLU A 211 -5.11 3.55 9.20
C GLU A 211 -6.17 4.33 9.98
N SER A 212 -5.95 4.61 11.27
CA SER A 212 -6.95 5.22 12.16
C SER A 212 -6.29 6.06 13.26
N LEU A 213 -7.03 7.00 13.84
CA LEU A 213 -6.66 7.70 15.09
C LEU A 213 -7.41 7.17 16.32
N ASP A 214 -8.38 6.27 16.12
CA ASP A 214 -9.09 5.60 17.21
C ASP A 214 -8.30 4.34 17.61
N ASP A 215 -7.72 4.36 18.82
CA ASP A 215 -6.96 3.25 19.39
C ASP A 215 -7.77 1.93 19.46
N ARG A 216 -9.11 2.02 19.61
CA ARG A 216 -9.98 0.84 19.54
C ARG A 216 -9.94 0.24 18.14
N VAL A 217 -10.08 1.06 17.10
CA VAL A 217 -10.00 0.60 15.71
C VAL A 217 -8.62 0.06 15.40
N LEU A 218 -7.54 0.72 15.85
CA LEU A 218 -6.18 0.22 15.69
C LEU A 218 -5.98 -1.16 16.32
N ALA A 219 -6.57 -1.42 17.48
CA ALA A 219 -6.56 -2.73 18.14
C ALA A 219 -7.36 -3.79 17.35
N LEU A 220 -8.53 -3.43 16.80
CA LEU A 220 -9.31 -4.31 15.92
C LEU A 220 -8.56 -4.67 14.64
N LEU A 221 -7.84 -3.71 14.06
CA LEU A 221 -6.99 -3.92 12.89
C LEU A 221 -5.66 -4.63 13.22
N ASP A 222 -5.33 -4.85 14.49
CA ASP A 222 -4.04 -5.40 14.94
C ASP A 222 -2.82 -4.59 14.42
N LYS A 223 -2.93 -3.26 14.49
CA LYS A 223 -1.91 -2.34 13.98
C LYS A 223 -0.72 -2.16 14.91
N GLY A 224 -0.83 -2.60 16.17
CA GLY A 224 0.22 -2.60 17.18
C GLY A 224 0.84 -1.23 17.51
N HIS A 225 0.20 -0.14 17.10
CA HIS A 225 0.53 1.21 17.53
C HIS A 225 -0.75 1.93 17.96
N THR A 226 -0.57 3.02 18.71
CA THR A 226 -1.62 3.94 19.15
C THR A 226 -1.55 5.28 18.41
N ARG A 227 -2.54 6.14 18.60
CA ARG A 227 -2.47 7.54 18.20
C ARG A 227 -1.26 8.26 18.79
N THR A 228 -0.95 8.01 20.06
CA THR A 228 0.21 8.64 20.74
C THR A 228 1.52 8.26 20.05
N ASP A 229 1.65 7.00 19.62
CA ASP A 229 2.79 6.51 18.86
C ASP A 229 2.92 7.21 17.51
N PHE A 230 1.81 7.35 16.77
CA PHE A 230 1.79 8.09 15.50
C PHE A 230 2.23 9.55 15.69
N GLU A 231 1.66 10.26 16.67
CA GLU A 231 2.07 11.63 16.99
C GLU A 231 3.55 11.72 17.40
N GLY A 232 4.05 10.69 18.09
CA GLY A 232 5.47 10.50 18.41
C GLY A 232 6.34 10.41 17.16
N VAL A 233 5.95 9.59 16.19
CA VAL A 233 6.65 9.46 14.89
C VAL A 233 6.62 10.78 14.13
N VAL A 234 5.50 11.51 14.13
CA VAL A 234 5.43 12.84 13.51
C VAL A 234 6.46 13.80 14.11
N ARG A 235 6.62 13.82 15.45
CA ARG A 235 7.64 14.64 16.11
C ARG A 235 9.06 14.19 15.78
N LEU A 236 9.30 12.87 15.73
CA LEU A 236 10.59 12.28 15.39
C LEU A 236 11.01 12.61 13.95
N PHE A 237 10.10 12.49 12.98
CA PHE A 237 10.40 12.81 11.59
C PHE A 237 10.76 14.29 11.41
N ARG A 238 10.06 15.18 12.13
CA ARG A 238 10.41 16.61 12.15
C ARG A 238 11.79 16.87 12.73
N SER A 239 12.19 16.17 13.79
CA SER A 239 13.53 16.37 14.40
C SER A 239 14.66 15.84 13.53
N VAL A 240 14.42 14.74 12.80
CA VAL A 240 15.39 14.16 11.86
C VAL A 240 15.50 14.98 10.56
N GLY A 241 14.43 15.65 10.17
CA GLY A 241 14.33 16.34 8.87
C GLY A 241 13.90 15.42 7.74
N LEU A 242 13.05 14.43 8.04
CA LEU A 242 12.43 13.53 7.06
C LEU A 242 10.95 13.86 6.86
N VAL A 243 10.45 13.57 5.66
CA VAL A 243 9.03 13.70 5.33
C VAL A 243 8.31 12.40 5.65
N LEU A 244 7.25 12.48 6.46
CA LEU A 244 6.32 11.38 6.72
C LEU A 244 5.07 11.57 5.87
N CYS A 245 4.68 10.56 5.12
CA CYS A 245 3.44 10.50 4.35
C CYS A 245 2.50 9.47 5.00
N PRO A 246 1.64 9.86 5.95
CA PRO A 246 0.74 8.92 6.62
C PRO A 246 -0.45 8.55 5.72
N THR A 247 -0.91 7.30 5.83
CA THR A 247 -2.06 6.77 5.10
C THR A 247 -3.14 6.28 6.06
N PHE A 248 -4.40 6.34 5.61
CA PHE A 248 -5.58 6.11 6.43
C PHE A 248 -6.63 5.27 5.69
N VAL A 249 -7.38 4.48 6.46
CA VAL A 249 -8.65 3.90 6.02
C VAL A 249 -9.73 4.73 6.71
N ALA A 250 -10.00 5.90 6.15
CA ALA A 250 -10.81 6.93 6.81
C ALA A 250 -12.24 6.47 7.13
N PHE A 251 -12.78 5.53 6.35
CA PHE A 251 -14.10 4.96 6.57
C PHE A 251 -14.03 3.47 6.93
N THR A 252 -14.32 3.17 8.18
CA THR A 252 -14.39 1.81 8.73
C THR A 252 -15.80 1.54 9.26
N PRO A 253 -16.16 0.28 9.57
CA PRO A 253 -17.43 -0.04 10.24
C PRO A 253 -17.65 0.63 11.61
N TRP A 254 -16.60 1.25 12.15
CA TRP A 254 -16.52 1.72 13.52
C TRP A 254 -16.33 3.23 13.64
N ILE A 255 -16.08 3.94 12.53
CA ILE A 255 -15.83 5.37 12.55
C ILE A 255 -17.13 6.13 12.82
N SER A 256 -17.12 7.10 13.73
CA SER A 256 -18.24 8.04 13.87
C SER A 256 -18.03 9.29 13.02
N LEU A 257 -19.08 10.09 12.85
CA LEU A 257 -18.95 11.40 12.21
C LEU A 257 -18.00 12.31 13.01
N GLU A 258 -18.04 12.22 14.34
CA GLU A 258 -17.12 12.91 15.25
C GLU A 258 -15.68 12.43 15.04
N GLY A 259 -15.47 11.13 14.90
CA GLY A 259 -14.16 10.54 14.66
C GLY A 259 -13.56 10.93 13.32
N TYR A 260 -14.39 11.03 12.27
CA TYR A 260 -13.94 11.56 10.98
C TYR A 260 -13.55 13.04 11.07
N GLN A 261 -14.33 13.84 11.80
CA GLN A 261 -14.00 15.25 12.03
C GLN A 261 -12.71 15.41 12.85
N GLU A 262 -12.52 14.56 13.86
CA GLU A 262 -11.30 14.50 14.66
C GLU A 262 -10.08 14.09 13.83
N LEU A 263 -10.23 13.16 12.88
CA LEU A 263 -9.19 12.84 11.90
C LEU A 263 -8.76 14.10 11.13
N LEU A 264 -9.72 14.83 10.55
CA LEU A 264 -9.40 16.06 9.83
C LEU A 264 -8.74 17.10 10.74
N ALA A 265 -9.28 17.32 11.95
CA ALA A 265 -8.74 18.28 12.90
C ALA A 265 -7.29 17.96 13.25
N THR A 266 -6.99 16.70 13.57
CA THR A 266 -5.65 16.23 13.91
C THR A 266 -4.67 16.40 12.75
N LEU A 267 -5.10 16.10 11.51
CA LEU A 267 -4.26 16.34 10.33
C LEU A 267 -3.90 17.82 10.16
N ALA A 268 -4.82 18.73 10.45
CA ALA A 268 -4.56 20.16 10.38
C ALA A 268 -3.66 20.64 11.53
N GLU A 269 -3.90 20.18 12.75
CA GLU A 269 -3.10 20.50 13.94
C GLU A 269 -1.65 20.01 13.83
N LEU A 270 -1.45 18.83 13.24
CA LEU A 270 -0.13 18.28 12.93
C LEU A 270 0.47 18.84 11.63
N ASP A 271 -0.22 19.76 10.93
CA ASP A 271 0.17 20.32 9.64
C ASP A 271 0.59 19.21 8.64
N LEU A 272 -0.25 18.18 8.55
CA LEU A 272 -0.12 17.00 7.69
C LEU A 272 -1.04 17.04 6.48
N VAL A 273 -1.85 18.09 6.30
CA VAL A 273 -2.77 18.23 5.17
C VAL A 273 -2.06 18.03 3.82
N GLU A 274 -0.89 18.62 3.63
CA GLU A 274 -0.11 18.43 2.40
C GLU A 274 0.53 17.04 2.29
N HIS A 275 0.67 16.31 3.40
CA HIS A 275 1.35 15.02 3.50
C HIS A 275 0.43 13.82 3.26
N VAL A 276 -0.87 14.04 3.31
CA VAL A 276 -1.90 13.03 3.06
C VAL A 276 -2.43 13.19 1.65
N ALA A 277 -2.34 12.13 0.84
CA ALA A 277 -2.96 12.14 -0.48
C ALA A 277 -4.49 12.26 -0.35
N PRO A 278 -5.19 13.05 -1.18
CA PRO A 278 -6.62 13.30 -1.02
C PRO A 278 -7.48 12.03 -0.95
N ILE A 279 -7.13 11.00 -1.74
CA ILE A 279 -7.83 9.70 -1.72
C ILE A 279 -7.88 9.08 -0.32
N GLN A 280 -6.85 9.28 0.52
CA GLN A 280 -6.78 8.76 1.88
C GLN A 280 -7.88 9.33 2.80
N LEU A 281 -8.50 10.44 2.43
CA LEU A 281 -9.66 11.02 3.14
C LEU A 281 -10.97 10.30 2.80
N ALA A 282 -10.99 9.46 1.76
CA ALA A 282 -12.17 8.80 1.21
C ALA A 282 -12.12 7.26 1.27
N ILE A 283 -10.95 6.67 1.54
CA ILE A 283 -10.76 5.22 1.54
C ILE A 283 -11.71 4.56 2.51
N ARG A 284 -12.46 3.58 1.99
CA ARG A 284 -13.34 2.69 2.73
C ARG A 284 -12.68 1.33 2.94
N LEU A 285 -12.79 0.78 4.15
CA LEU A 285 -12.24 -0.52 4.50
C LEU A 285 -12.80 -1.63 3.59
N LEU A 286 -11.93 -2.30 2.86
CA LEU A 286 -12.25 -3.53 2.14
C LEU A 286 -12.02 -4.74 3.03
N ILE A 287 -12.88 -5.75 2.89
CA ILE A 287 -12.79 -7.00 3.63
C ILE A 287 -12.71 -8.13 2.59
N PRO A 288 -11.52 -8.43 2.06
CA PRO A 288 -11.36 -9.48 1.06
C PRO A 288 -11.59 -10.87 1.66
N ALA A 289 -11.78 -11.86 0.79
CA ALA A 289 -11.79 -13.26 1.18
C ALA A 289 -10.49 -13.61 1.93
N GLY A 290 -10.63 -14.38 3.01
CA GLY A 290 -9.49 -14.77 3.86
C GLY A 290 -8.95 -13.67 4.77
N SER A 291 -9.51 -12.45 4.75
CA SER A 291 -9.16 -11.38 5.70
C SER A 291 -9.31 -11.87 7.13
N ARG A 292 -8.32 -11.59 7.98
CA ARG A 292 -8.39 -11.95 9.41
C ARG A 292 -9.39 -11.09 10.18
N LEU A 293 -9.92 -10.02 9.57
CA LEU A 293 -11.06 -9.29 10.14
C LEU A 293 -12.26 -10.22 10.36
N LEU A 294 -12.44 -11.24 9.52
CA LEU A 294 -13.51 -12.24 9.64
C LEU A 294 -13.34 -13.15 10.86
N GLU A 295 -12.19 -13.12 11.56
CA GLU A 295 -11.99 -13.80 12.85
C GLU A 295 -12.75 -13.09 13.98
N LEU A 296 -13.05 -11.79 13.82
CA LEU A 296 -13.78 -11.01 14.81
C LEU A 296 -15.30 -11.29 14.71
N PRO A 297 -15.97 -11.65 15.83
CA PRO A 297 -17.41 -11.89 15.83
C PRO A 297 -18.21 -10.70 15.29
N GLU A 298 -17.88 -9.48 15.73
CA GLU A 298 -18.56 -8.25 15.30
C GLU A 298 -18.48 -8.00 13.79
N VAL A 299 -17.38 -8.43 13.13
CA VAL A 299 -17.23 -8.29 11.68
C VAL A 299 -18.07 -9.34 10.97
N ARG A 300 -18.14 -10.58 11.49
CA ARG A 300 -18.99 -11.63 10.90
C ARG A 300 -20.47 -11.26 10.95
N ASP A 301 -20.90 -10.58 12.01
CA ASP A 301 -22.29 -10.11 12.15
C ASP A 301 -22.59 -8.89 11.26
N LEU A 302 -21.56 -8.11 10.92
CA LEU A 302 -21.65 -6.91 10.08
C LEU A 302 -21.66 -7.22 8.58
N VAL A 303 -20.82 -8.16 8.13
CA VAL A 303 -20.64 -8.42 6.70
C VAL A 303 -21.88 -9.05 6.06
N GLU A 304 -22.22 -8.56 4.87
CA GLU A 304 -23.25 -9.13 4.01
C GLU A 304 -22.62 -10.21 3.07
N GLY A 305 -23.27 -10.51 1.95
CA GLY A 305 -22.74 -11.44 0.96
C GLY A 305 -21.44 -10.95 0.31
N PHE A 306 -20.56 -11.92 -0.01
CA PHE A 306 -19.34 -11.69 -0.78
C PHE A 306 -19.68 -11.24 -2.20
N ASP A 307 -19.07 -10.13 -2.63
CA ASP A 307 -19.19 -9.61 -3.99
C ASP A 307 -17.99 -10.09 -4.82
N GLU A 308 -18.26 -10.99 -5.76
CA GLU A 308 -17.23 -11.59 -6.61
C GLU A 308 -16.61 -10.62 -7.62
N ALA A 309 -17.31 -9.54 -7.98
CA ALA A 309 -16.77 -8.51 -8.86
C ALA A 309 -15.82 -7.58 -8.10
N LEU A 310 -16.13 -7.30 -6.83
CA LEU A 310 -15.28 -6.48 -5.94
C LEU A 310 -14.21 -7.31 -5.20
N LEU A 311 -14.31 -8.64 -5.24
CA LEU A 311 -13.48 -9.57 -4.46
C LEU A 311 -13.46 -9.24 -2.95
N SER A 312 -14.58 -8.74 -2.42
CA SER A 312 -14.72 -8.26 -1.05
C SER A 312 -16.11 -8.57 -0.49
N TYR A 313 -16.17 -8.79 0.83
CA TYR A 313 -17.42 -8.73 1.56
C TYR A 313 -17.97 -7.30 1.57
N ARG A 314 -19.28 -7.17 1.38
CA ARG A 314 -20.00 -5.91 1.52
C ARG A 314 -20.34 -5.68 2.99
N TRP A 315 -20.40 -4.42 3.40
CA TRP A 315 -20.86 -4.02 4.73
C TRP A 315 -21.46 -2.63 4.65
N ARG A 316 -22.45 -2.36 5.51
CA ARG A 316 -23.06 -1.04 5.69
C ARG A 316 -22.70 -0.49 7.04
N HIS A 317 -22.51 0.81 7.12
CA HIS A 317 -22.26 1.44 8.40
C HIS A 317 -23.56 1.48 9.22
N PRO A 318 -23.52 1.22 10.55
CA PRO A 318 -24.73 1.30 11.40
C PRO A 318 -25.39 2.68 11.39
N ASP A 319 -24.60 3.74 11.21
CA ASP A 319 -25.10 5.09 10.92
C ASP A 319 -25.03 5.36 9.39
N PRO A 320 -26.18 5.44 8.68
CA PRO A 320 -26.21 5.66 7.23
C PRO A 320 -25.71 7.06 6.82
N ARG A 321 -25.55 8.00 7.75
CA ARG A 321 -24.92 9.30 7.47
C ARG A 321 -23.43 9.15 7.17
N VAL A 322 -22.75 8.17 7.79
CA VAL A 322 -21.33 7.89 7.53
C VAL A 322 -21.13 7.34 6.13
N ASP A 323 -21.98 6.42 5.67
CA ASP A 323 -21.93 5.90 4.30
C ASP A 323 -22.15 7.02 3.27
N ARG A 324 -23.15 7.89 3.49
CA ARG A 324 -23.37 9.06 2.62
C ARG A 324 -22.18 10.02 2.61
N LEU A 325 -21.60 10.32 3.77
CA LEU A 325 -20.41 11.16 3.86
C LEU A 325 -19.24 10.55 3.08
N GLN A 326 -19.04 9.23 3.17
CA GLN A 326 -18.00 8.53 2.42
C GLN A 326 -18.17 8.69 0.91
N GLU A 327 -19.38 8.47 0.41
CA GLU A 327 -19.71 8.63 -1.01
C GLU A 327 -19.49 10.07 -1.48
N GLU A 328 -19.93 11.05 -0.69
CA GLU A 328 -19.75 12.48 -0.99
C GLU A 328 -18.28 12.89 -1.01
N VAL A 329 -17.47 12.45 -0.03
CA VAL A 329 -16.03 12.74 0.00
C VAL A 329 -15.31 12.03 -1.14
N GLN A 330 -15.66 10.78 -1.46
CA GLN A 330 -15.09 10.05 -2.60
C GLN A 330 -15.37 10.76 -3.93
N ALA A 331 -16.60 11.23 -4.12
CA ALA A 331 -17.00 12.00 -5.29
C ALA A 331 -16.28 13.36 -5.36
N LEU A 332 -16.18 14.06 -4.22
CA LEU A 332 -15.45 15.31 -4.08
C LEU A 332 -13.98 15.16 -4.48
N VAL A 333 -13.27 14.19 -3.89
CA VAL A 333 -11.85 13.95 -4.16
C VAL A 333 -11.64 13.69 -5.64
N LYS A 334 -12.40 12.77 -6.23
CA LYS A 334 -12.31 12.42 -7.65
C LYS A 334 -12.53 13.65 -8.56
N LEU A 335 -13.54 14.46 -8.26
CA LEU A 335 -13.88 15.65 -9.04
C LEU A 335 -12.78 16.71 -8.97
N GLU A 336 -12.25 16.96 -7.77
CA GLU A 336 -11.34 18.06 -7.51
C GLU A 336 -9.90 17.74 -7.92
N GLU A 337 -9.46 16.48 -7.78
CA GLU A 337 -8.20 16.02 -8.37
C GLU A 337 -8.21 16.14 -9.90
N ALA A 338 -9.32 15.78 -10.55
CA ALA A 338 -9.49 15.95 -12.00
C ALA A 338 -9.47 17.43 -12.44
N ARG A 339 -9.76 18.36 -11.52
CA ARG A 339 -9.68 19.82 -11.74
C ARG A 339 -8.31 20.41 -11.38
N GLY A 340 -7.38 19.62 -10.87
CA GLY A 340 -6.07 20.09 -10.41
C GLY A 340 -6.13 20.92 -9.13
N ALA A 341 -7.16 20.75 -8.30
CA ALA A 341 -7.24 21.42 -7.00
C ALA A 341 -6.11 20.95 -6.08
N SER A 342 -5.59 21.85 -5.26
CA SER A 342 -4.57 21.53 -4.27
C SER A 342 -5.11 20.63 -3.16
N ARG A 343 -4.22 19.86 -2.51
CA ARG A 343 -4.57 19.00 -1.37
C ARG A 343 -5.31 19.77 -0.27
N ARG A 344 -4.91 21.03 -0.03
CA ARG A 344 -5.54 21.91 0.95
C ARG A 344 -6.95 22.36 0.57
N GLU A 345 -7.20 22.65 -0.70
CA GLU A 345 -8.54 22.98 -1.18
C GLU A 345 -9.49 21.78 -1.04
N ILE A 346 -9.03 20.59 -1.41
CA ILE A 346 -9.80 19.35 -1.27
C ILE A 346 -10.09 19.08 0.20
N PHE A 347 -9.07 19.17 1.07
CA PHE A 347 -9.21 19.02 2.51
C PHE A 347 -10.22 20.02 3.10
N GLY A 348 -10.15 21.29 2.70
CA GLY A 348 -11.10 22.31 3.14
C GLY A 348 -12.54 22.01 2.73
N LYS A 349 -12.75 21.46 1.54
CA LYS A 349 -14.07 21.01 1.08
C LYS A 349 -14.55 19.78 1.85
N ALA A 350 -13.68 18.81 2.13
CA ALA A 350 -14.00 17.64 2.95
C ALA A 350 -14.39 18.02 4.38
N TRP A 351 -13.69 18.98 4.99
CA TRP A 351 -14.06 19.56 6.29
C TRP A 351 -15.47 20.14 6.29
N LEU A 352 -15.82 20.90 5.25
CA LEU A 352 -17.16 21.50 5.14
C LEU A 352 -18.26 20.44 4.99
N LEU A 353 -18.01 19.36 4.25
CA LEU A 353 -18.95 18.23 4.14
C LEU A 353 -19.14 17.54 5.49
N ALA A 354 -18.06 17.24 6.20
CA ALA A 354 -18.12 16.62 7.52
C ALA A 354 -18.93 17.46 8.53
N GLU A 355 -18.71 18.77 8.54
CA GLU A 355 -19.47 19.72 9.37
C GLU A 355 -20.96 19.77 9.01
N GLN A 356 -21.29 19.75 7.71
CA GLN A 356 -22.68 19.75 7.26
C GLN A 356 -23.43 18.49 7.71
N VAL A 357 -22.78 17.33 7.66
CA VAL A 357 -23.41 16.05 8.02
C VAL A 357 -23.59 15.92 9.55
N ARG A 358 -22.70 16.51 10.36
CA ARG A 358 -22.84 16.51 11.82
C ARG A 358 -24.03 17.34 12.30
N GLY A 359 -24.33 18.48 11.65
CA GLY A 359 -25.48 19.33 12.01
C GLY A 359 -25.36 20.07 13.35
N GLU A 360 -24.23 19.94 14.04
CA GLU A 360 -23.85 20.73 15.22
C GLU A 360 -23.07 21.95 14.73
N GLY A 361 -23.26 23.13 15.35
CA GLY A 361 -22.86 24.43 14.78
C GLY A 361 -21.46 24.50 14.14
N ARG A 362 -21.36 25.21 13.00
CA ARG A 362 -20.15 25.32 12.16
C ARG A 362 -18.89 25.64 12.98
N GLN A 363 -17.97 24.70 13.04
CA GLN A 363 -16.60 24.90 13.47
C GLN A 363 -15.76 25.47 12.33
N PRO A 364 -14.96 26.51 12.60
CA PRO A 364 -14.05 27.04 11.60
C PRO A 364 -13.00 26.00 11.24
N LEU A 365 -12.61 25.95 9.96
CA LEU A 365 -11.47 25.16 9.52
C LEU A 365 -10.25 25.47 10.41
N PRO A 366 -9.56 24.46 10.98
CA PRO A 366 -8.43 24.71 11.86
C PRO A 366 -7.38 25.52 11.09
N ARG A 367 -6.94 26.63 11.71
CA ARG A 367 -5.92 27.49 11.10
C ARG A 367 -4.61 26.72 11.03
N ARG A 368 -3.87 26.93 9.95
CA ARG A 368 -2.50 26.40 9.83
C ARG A 368 -1.70 26.79 11.08
N PRO A 369 -0.99 25.85 11.72
CA PRO A 369 -0.14 26.17 12.86
C PRO A 369 0.82 27.31 12.51
N ARG A 370 1.02 28.25 13.45
CA ARG A 370 1.98 29.35 13.27
C ARG A 370 3.40 28.77 13.27
N GLY A 371 4.13 28.98 12.19
CA GLY A 371 5.50 28.49 12.01
C GLY A 371 6.05 28.90 10.63
N PRO A 372 7.34 28.65 10.36
CA PRO A 372 7.88 28.85 9.02
C PRO A 372 7.06 28.06 8.00
N ALA A 373 6.81 28.65 6.83
CA ALA A 373 6.15 27.95 5.75
C ALA A 373 6.93 26.66 5.48
N ARG A 374 6.30 25.51 5.70
CA ARG A 374 6.93 24.22 5.43
C ARG A 374 7.31 24.16 3.96
N THR A 375 8.49 23.62 3.70
CA THR A 375 8.94 23.23 2.37
C THR A 375 7.84 22.38 1.74
N PRO A 376 7.43 22.65 0.48
CA PRO A 376 6.54 21.75 -0.23
C PRO A 376 7.16 20.35 -0.21
N ILE A 377 6.34 19.30 -0.26
CA ILE A 377 6.82 17.92 -0.19
C ILE A 377 6.88 17.29 -1.58
N PRO A 378 7.72 16.27 -1.79
CA PRO A 378 7.66 15.45 -2.99
C PRO A 378 6.32 14.71 -3.07
N ILE A 379 5.74 14.64 -4.27
CA ILE A 379 4.41 14.05 -4.51
C ILE A 379 4.49 13.09 -5.70
N MET A 380 4.09 11.84 -5.47
CA MET A 380 3.88 10.88 -6.56
C MET A 380 2.63 11.25 -7.38
N SER A 381 2.72 11.10 -8.70
CA SER A 381 1.58 11.30 -9.60
C SER A 381 0.47 10.27 -9.38
N GLU A 382 0.82 9.11 -8.83
CA GLU A 382 -0.10 8.07 -8.39
C GLU A 382 0.15 7.82 -6.90
N PRO A 383 -0.81 8.11 -6.01
CA PRO A 383 -0.62 7.93 -4.57
C PRO A 383 -0.66 6.44 -4.20
N TRP A 384 0.16 6.06 -3.22
CA TRP A 384 0.11 4.73 -2.62
C TRP A 384 -1.14 4.57 -1.75
N TYR A 385 -1.76 3.39 -1.79
CA TYR A 385 -2.78 2.93 -0.84
C TYR A 385 -2.70 1.39 -0.71
N CYS A 386 -3.06 0.88 0.47
CA CYS A 386 -2.99 -0.55 0.83
C CYS A 386 -4.12 -1.38 0.20
#